data_AF-A0A1X0QBH7-F1
#
_entry.id   AF-A0A1X0QBH7-F1
#
_cell.length_a   1.000
_cell.length_b   1.000
_cell.length_c   1.000
_cell.angle_alpha   90.00
_cell.angle_beta   90.00
_cell.angle_gamma   90.00
#
_symmetry.space_group_name_H-M   'P 1'
#
loop_
_entity.id
_entity.type
_entity.pdbx_description
1 polymer ?
#
loop_
_entity_poly.entity_id
_entity_poly.type
_entity_poly.pdbx_seq_one_letter_code
_entity_poly.pdbx_strand_id
1 'polypeptide(L)'
;MFPRIYAKGSMLFNNQIFTIEPGYYHVDKNSPENEYGIRIEDMVFYKDGKVTNMTCVPYHLDLIDFKLLSNKEIEYLNLFNKQIKISLKDKIPSSNNYFINNTKEIPLNI
;
A
#
# COMPACT_ATOMS: atom_id res chain seq x y z
N MET A 1 16.04 20.92 -8.48
CA MET A 1 16.58 20.18 -9.64
C MET A 1 15.77 18.90 -9.75
N PHE A 2 15.07 18.66 -10.87
CA PHE A 2 14.30 17.41 -11.04
C PHE A 2 15.25 16.24 -11.31
N PRO A 3 14.96 15.03 -10.80
CA PRO A 3 15.76 13.85 -11.10
C PRO A 3 15.78 13.60 -12.61
N ARG A 4 16.97 13.36 -13.16
CA ARG A 4 17.18 13.04 -14.58
C ARG A 4 17.36 11.53 -14.72
N ILE A 5 17.10 10.97 -15.89
CA ILE A 5 17.20 9.52 -16.18
C ILE A 5 18.57 8.92 -15.80
N TYR A 6 19.63 9.73 -15.80
CA TYR A 6 21.00 9.32 -15.46
C TYR A 6 21.43 9.69 -14.03
N ALA A 7 20.53 10.21 -13.20
CA ALA A 7 20.85 10.52 -11.81
C ALA A 7 21.15 9.21 -11.06
N LYS A 8 22.36 9.09 -10.50
CA LYS A 8 22.67 8.01 -9.55
C LYS A 8 21.76 8.20 -8.33
N GLY A 9 20.82 7.27 -8.13
CA GLY A 9 19.70 7.37 -7.17
C GLY A 9 20.07 7.29 -5.70
N SER A 10 21.13 7.97 -5.25
CA SER A 10 21.61 7.90 -3.88
C SER A 10 20.93 8.90 -2.93
N MET A 11 20.16 9.86 -3.42
CA MET A 11 19.49 10.88 -2.59
C MET A 11 18.07 11.18 -3.08
N LEU A 12 17.13 11.29 -2.13
CA LEU A 12 15.78 11.80 -2.37
C LEU A 12 15.76 13.33 -2.22
N PHE A 13 15.11 14.02 -3.15
CA PHE A 13 14.93 15.47 -3.12
C PHE A 13 13.52 15.85 -2.71
N ASN A 14 13.35 16.95 -1.98
CA ASN A 14 12.02 17.45 -1.63
C ASN A 14 11.13 17.63 -2.87
N ASN A 15 9.86 17.26 -2.71
CA ASN A 15 8.83 17.23 -3.74
C ASN A 15 9.10 16.23 -4.88
N GLN A 16 10.02 15.27 -4.69
CA GLN A 16 10.18 14.15 -5.60
C GLN A 16 9.01 13.19 -5.44
N ILE A 17 8.43 12.77 -6.56
CA ILE A 17 7.39 11.75 -6.65
C ILE A 17 8.02 10.48 -7.23
N PHE A 18 7.74 9.33 -6.63
CA PHE A 18 8.22 8.02 -7.06
C PHE A 18 7.26 6.92 -6.57
N THR A 19 7.51 5.67 -6.96
CA THR A 19 6.73 4.51 -6.53
C THR A 19 7.46 3.72 -5.44
N ILE A 20 6.71 3.15 -4.50
CA ILE A 20 7.17 2.05 -3.66
C ILE A 20 6.37 0.82 -4.10
N GLU A 21 7.04 -0.14 -4.73
CA GLU A 21 6.39 -1.22 -5.48
C GLU A 21 6.98 -2.63 -5.27
N PRO A 22 7.22 -3.09 -4.02
CA PRO A 22 7.72 -4.45 -3.81
C PRO A 22 6.77 -5.51 -4.39
N GLY A 23 7.37 -6.59 -4.90
CA GLY A 23 6.62 -7.71 -5.45
C GLY A 23 7.34 -9.05 -5.30
N TYR A 24 6.55 -10.12 -5.37
CA TYR A 24 7.00 -11.51 -5.35
C TYR A 24 6.27 -12.30 -6.43
N TYR A 25 7.01 -13.17 -7.12
CA TYR A 25 6.48 -14.01 -8.19
C TYR A 25 6.91 -15.45 -7.92
N HIS A 26 5.92 -16.31 -7.68
CA HIS A 26 6.11 -17.73 -7.50
C HIS A 26 6.03 -18.42 -8.85
N VAL A 27 7.09 -19.14 -9.21
CA VAL A 27 7.16 -19.96 -10.42
C VAL A 27 7.54 -21.38 -10.01
N ASP A 28 6.65 -22.34 -10.21
CA ASP A 28 6.93 -23.77 -10.01
C ASP A 28 6.94 -24.50 -11.35
N LYS A 29 8.13 -24.94 -11.76
CA LYS A 29 8.34 -25.64 -13.04
C LYS A 29 7.65 -27.01 -13.10
N ASN A 30 7.32 -27.60 -11.95
CA ASN A 30 6.69 -28.91 -11.88
C ASN A 30 5.17 -28.82 -11.72
N SER A 31 4.66 -27.64 -11.32
CA SER A 31 3.23 -27.35 -11.18
C SER A 31 2.91 -25.92 -11.67
N PRO A 32 2.88 -25.68 -12.99
CA PRO A 32 2.63 -24.36 -13.57
C PRO A 32 1.27 -23.75 -13.18
N GLU A 33 0.29 -24.59 -12.82
CA GLU A 33 -1.02 -24.17 -12.33
C GLU A 33 -0.97 -23.47 -10.96
N ASN A 34 0.14 -23.63 -10.22
CA ASN A 34 0.35 -23.00 -8.92
C ASN A 34 1.19 -21.71 -9.01
N GLU A 35 1.44 -21.21 -10.22
CA GLU A 35 2.13 -19.93 -10.41
C GLU A 35 1.25 -18.74 -9.99
N TYR A 36 1.82 -17.80 -9.26
CA TYR A 36 1.14 -16.57 -8.87
C TYR A 36 2.13 -15.42 -8.66
N GLY A 37 1.62 -14.20 -8.64
CA GLY A 37 2.41 -13.00 -8.38
C GLY A 37 1.63 -11.98 -7.59
N ILE A 38 2.35 -11.27 -6.72
CA ILE A 38 1.82 -10.15 -5.94
C ILE A 38 2.77 -8.98 -6.14
N ARG A 39 2.24 -7.81 -6.48
CA ARG A 39 2.95 -6.52 -6.41
C ARG A 39 2.04 -5.52 -5.73
N ILE A 40 2.58 -4.82 -4.74
CA ILE A 40 1.88 -3.78 -4.00
C ILE A 40 2.56 -2.46 -4.34
N GLU A 41 1.84 -1.54 -4.97
CA GLU A 41 2.40 -0.32 -5.55
C GLU A 41 1.63 0.92 -5.10
N ASP A 42 2.35 1.85 -4.48
CA ASP A 42 1.84 3.18 -4.16
C ASP A 42 2.71 4.27 -4.78
N MET A 43 2.08 5.32 -5.31
CA MET A 43 2.75 6.56 -5.64
C MET A 43 2.94 7.37 -4.36
N VAL A 44 4.16 7.81 -4.11
CA VAL A 44 4.54 8.54 -2.90
C VAL A 44 5.29 9.81 -3.27
N PHE A 45 5.25 10.80 -2.38
CA PHE A 45 6.10 11.98 -2.48
C PHE A 45 7.00 12.12 -1.25
N TYR A 46 8.23 12.58 -1.47
CA TYR A 46 9.19 12.87 -0.40
C TYR A 46 9.22 14.35 -0.05
N LYS A 47 9.11 14.65 1.23
CA LYS A 47 9.26 16.01 1.76
C LYS A 47 9.79 15.96 3.19
N ASP A 48 10.86 16.72 3.46
CA ASP A 48 11.42 16.96 4.79
C ASP A 48 11.72 15.66 5.57
N GLY A 49 12.38 14.70 4.90
CA GLY A 49 12.74 13.41 5.50
C GLY A 49 11.60 12.40 5.57
N LYS A 50 10.40 12.74 5.09
CA LYS A 50 9.21 11.87 5.15
C LYS A 50 8.72 11.50 3.77
N VAL A 51 8.36 10.22 3.62
CA VAL A 51 7.65 9.70 2.46
C VAL A 51 6.16 9.67 2.79
N THR A 52 5.34 10.32 1.97
CA THR A 52 3.90 10.42 2.17
C THR A 52 3.17 9.75 1.00
N ASN A 53 2.18 8.93 1.33
CA ASN A 53 1.37 8.23 0.35
C ASN A 53 0.44 9.19 -0.41
N MET A 54 0.34 9.04 -1.72
CA MET A 54 -0.61 9.75 -2.58
C MET A 54 -1.73 8.83 -3.08
N THR A 55 -1.48 7.52 -3.16
CA THR A 55 -2.48 6.53 -3.53
C THR A 55 -3.53 6.42 -2.43
N CYS A 56 -4.81 6.45 -2.82
CA CYS A 56 -5.95 6.40 -1.91
C CYS A 56 -6.85 5.20 -2.26
N VAL A 57 -6.30 3.99 -2.12
CA VAL A 57 -6.98 2.72 -2.41
C VAL A 57 -6.72 1.73 -1.28
N PRO A 58 -7.74 1.04 -0.74
CA PRO A 58 -7.53 0.10 0.36
C PRO A 58 -6.85 -1.19 -0.12
N TYR A 59 -6.04 -1.77 0.76
CA TYR A 59 -5.50 -3.12 0.58
C TYR A 59 -6.59 -4.19 0.62
N HIS A 60 -6.39 -5.31 -0.05
CA HIS A 60 -7.29 -6.46 0.04
C HIS A 60 -7.00 -7.23 1.33
N LEU A 61 -7.79 -7.00 2.38
CA LEU A 61 -7.49 -7.49 3.74
C LEU A 61 -7.48 -9.02 3.84
N ASP A 62 -8.29 -9.72 3.04
CA ASP A 62 -8.34 -11.19 3.02
C ASP A 62 -7.04 -11.83 2.49
N LEU A 63 -6.15 -11.05 1.85
CA LEU A 63 -4.83 -11.52 1.38
C LEU A 63 -3.71 -11.28 2.39
N ILE A 64 -4.00 -10.68 3.56
CA ILE A 64 -3.00 -10.33 4.57
C ILE A 64 -3.03 -11.35 5.70
N ASP A 65 -1.91 -12.02 5.94
CA ASP A 65 -1.70 -12.75 7.19
C ASP A 65 -1.26 -11.79 8.29
N PHE A 66 -2.22 -11.35 9.11
CA PHE A 66 -1.97 -10.39 10.20
C PHE A 66 -1.01 -10.91 11.29
N LYS A 67 -0.73 -12.22 11.34
CA LYS A 67 0.27 -12.79 12.26
C LYS A 67 1.69 -12.37 11.89
N LEU A 68 1.92 -11.97 10.63
CA LEU A 68 3.21 -11.50 10.15
C LEU A 68 3.45 -10.01 10.43
N LEU A 69 2.41 -9.27 10.84
CA LEU A 69 2.48 -7.83 11.06
C LEU A 69 2.70 -7.49 12.54
N SER A 70 3.51 -6.47 12.78
CA SER A 70 3.63 -5.81 14.07
C SER A 70 2.41 -4.92 14.35
N ASN A 71 2.18 -4.62 15.63
CA ASN A 71 1.12 -3.67 16.03
C ASN A 71 1.31 -2.29 15.39
N LYS A 72 2.55 -1.85 15.15
CA LYS A 72 2.84 -0.58 14.46
C LYS A 72 2.40 -0.61 12.98
N GLU A 73 2.56 -1.73 12.30
CA GLU A 73 2.08 -1.90 10.91
C GLU A 73 0.55 -1.98 10.85
N ILE A 74 -0.08 -2.64 11.83
CA ILE A 74 -1.54 -2.67 11.96
C ILE A 74 -2.10 -1.26 12.24
N GLU A 75 -1.48 -0.50 13.15
CA GLU A 75 -1.84 0.89 13.41
C GLU A 75 -1.72 1.77 12.16
N TYR A 76 -0.65 1.58 11.38
CA TYR A 76 -0.48 2.26 10.10
C TYR A 76 -1.61 1.92 9.12
N LEU A 77 -1.94 0.64 8.95
CA LEU A 77 -3.04 0.18 8.08
C LEU A 77 -4.38 0.78 8.52
N ASN A 78 -4.66 0.81 9.83
CA ASN A 78 -5.88 1.40 10.36
C ASN A 78 -5.97 2.91 10.10
N LEU A 79 -4.86 3.63 10.29
CA LEU A 79 -4.80 5.06 9.99
C LEU A 79 -5.03 5.31 8.49
N PHE A 80 -4.41 4.50 7.63
CA PHE A 80 -4.57 4.58 6.18
C PHE A 80 -6.01 4.28 5.74
N ASN A 81 -6.62 3.19 6.24
CA ASN A 81 -8.01 2.84 6.00
C ASN A 81 -8.98 3.95 6.44
N LYS A 82 -8.71 4.59 7.57
CA LYS A 82 -9.49 5.75 8.04
C LYS A 82 -9.36 6.95 7.11
N GLN A 83 -8.15 7.25 6.63
CA GLN A 83 -7.94 8.33 5.65
C GLN A 83 -8.69 8.04 4.34
N ILE A 84 -8.61 6.81 3.82
CA ILE A 84 -9.35 6.39 2.63
C ILE A 84 -10.86 6.56 2.83
N LYS A 85 -11.40 6.08 3.96
CA LYS A 85 -12.82 6.26 4.33
C LYS A 85 -13.22 7.73 4.24
N ILE A 86 -12.45 8.63 4.87
CA ILE A 86 -12.77 10.06 4.90
C ILE A 86 -12.69 10.66 3.49
N SER A 87 -11.63 10.35 2.74
CA SER A 87 -11.38 10.92 1.41
C SER A 87 -12.41 10.47 0.37
N LEU A 88 -12.94 9.26 0.51
CA LEU A 88 -13.83 8.64 -0.50
C LEU A 88 -15.29 8.50 -0.05
N LYS A 89 -15.65 8.87 1.18
CA LYS A 89 -17.02 8.67 1.74
C LYS A 89 -18.16 9.16 0.85
N ASP A 90 -17.99 10.29 0.19
CA ASP A 90 -19.03 10.93 -0.64
C ASP A 90 -18.91 10.53 -2.13
N LYS A 91 -17.86 9.77 -2.47
CA LYS A 91 -17.55 9.34 -3.84
C LYS A 91 -17.88 7.87 -4.08
N ILE A 92 -17.96 7.08 -3.02
CA ILE A 92 -18.24 5.64 -3.07
C ILE A 92 -19.61 5.39 -2.41
N PRO A 93 -20.52 4.64 -3.06
CA PRO A 93 -21.80 4.28 -2.45
C PRO A 93 -21.62 3.58 -1.11
N SER A 94 -22.46 3.93 -0.14
CA SER A 94 -22.46 3.32 1.20
C SER A 94 -22.77 1.83 1.22
N SER A 95 -23.29 1.28 0.11
CA SER A 95 -23.55 -0.15 -0.09
C SER A 95 -22.37 -0.91 -0.72
N ASN A 96 -21.23 -0.27 -0.99
CA ASN A 96 -20.10 -0.93 -1.62
C ASN A 96 -19.38 -1.87 -0.63
N ASN A 97 -19.71 -3.16 -0.71
CA ASN A 97 -19.15 -4.20 0.18
C ASN A 97 -17.62 -4.30 0.11
N TYR A 98 -17.01 -4.14 -1.07
CA TYR A 98 -15.56 -4.19 -1.22
C TYR A 98 -14.90 -3.07 -0.39
N PHE A 99 -15.39 -1.85 -0.54
CA PHE A 99 -14.88 -0.70 0.18
C PHE A 99 -15.07 -0.86 1.69
N ILE A 100 -16.29 -1.23 2.12
CA ILE A 100 -16.62 -1.44 3.54
C ILE A 100 -15.71 -2.49 4.14
N ASN A 101 -15.55 -3.65 3.49
CA ASN A 101 -14.76 -4.77 3.99
C ASN A 101 -13.28 -4.45 4.08
N ASN A 102 -12.72 -3.83 3.04
CA ASN A 102 -11.29 -3.56 2.96
C ASN A 102 -10.84 -2.28 3.69
N THR A 103 -11.77 -1.56 4.32
CA THR A 103 -11.45 -0.41 5.17
C THR A 103 -11.86 -0.63 6.64
N LYS A 104 -12.23 -1.86 7.02
CA LYS A 104 -12.53 -2.21 8.42
C LYS A 104 -11.32 -1.95 9.31
N GLU A 105 -11.60 -1.66 10.58
CA GLU A 105 -10.57 -1.58 11.60
C GLU A 105 -10.06 -2.99 11.91
N ILE A 106 -8.74 -3.13 11.95
CA ILE A 106 -8.03 -4.38 12.20
C ILE A 106 -7.64 -4.38 13.69
N PRO A 107 -8.01 -5.42 14.47
CA PRO A 107 -7.61 -5.51 15.86
C PRO A 107 -6.10 -5.70 16.01
N LEU A 108 -5.52 -5.16 17.08
CA LEU A 108 -4.11 -5.37 17.40
C LEU A 108 -3.84 -6.83 17.80
N ASN A 109 -2.62 -7.30 17.54
CA ASN A 109 -2.15 -8.59 18.03
C ASN A 109 -1.95 -8.47 19.55
N ILE A 110 -2.77 -9.22 20.31
CA ILE A 110 -2.75 -9.34 21.78
C ILE A 110 -1.97 -10.60 22.16
#